data_AF-A0A849SAC3-F1
#
_entry.id   AF-A0A849SAC3-F1
#
_cell.length_a   1.000
_cell.length_b   1.000
_cell.length_c   1.000
_cell.angle_alpha   90.00
_cell.angle_beta   90.00
_cell.angle_gamma   90.00
#
_symmetry.space_group_name_H-M   'P 1'
#
loop_
_entity.id
_entity.type
_entity.pdbx_description
1 polymer ?
#
loop_
_entity_poly.entity_id
_entity_poly.type
_entity_poly.pdbx_seq_one_letter_code
_entity_poly.pdbx_strand_id
1 'polypeptide(L)' 'MPSITLKAHYDGQRILLDEPFNLPVNAILMVTVLSDANNEKDSWHNIAINGLSDAYSDNEPDYLLESIKR' A
#
# COMPACT_ATOMS: atom_id res chain seq x y z
N MET A 1 -5.64 -13.75 -25.49
CA MET A 1 -4.30 -13.22 -25.82
C MET A 1 -3.49 -13.30 -24.53
N PRO A 2 -2.34 -13.99 -24.51
CA PRO A 2 -1.50 -14.03 -23.31
C PRO A 2 -0.97 -12.62 -23.01
N SER A 3 -1.26 -12.09 -21.83
CA SER A 3 -0.65 -10.86 -21.33
C SER A 3 0.52 -11.20 -20.43
N ILE A 4 1.55 -10.36 -20.45
CA ILE A 4 2.67 -10.40 -19.50
C ILE A 4 2.68 -9.10 -18.72
N THR A 5 2.90 -9.19 -17.41
CA THR A 5 3.11 -8.03 -16.54
C THR A 5 4.60 -7.83 -16.37
N LEU A 6 5.10 -6.68 -16.80
CA LEU A 6 6.49 -6.29 -16.64
C LEU A 6 6.58 -5.21 -15.55
N LYS A 7 7.57 -5.31 -14.66
CA LYS A 7 7.85 -4.25 -13.70
C LYS A 7 8.59 -3.11 -14.40
N ALA A 8 8.22 -1.90 -14.01
CA ALA A 8 8.78 -0.70 -14.56
C ALA A 8 8.67 0.44 -13.55
N HIS A 9 9.56 1.41 -13.67
CA HIS A 9 9.49 2.66 -12.91
C HIS A 9 9.53 3.87 -13.85
N TYR A 10 9.01 4.99 -13.37
CA TYR A 10 9.13 6.27 -14.05
C TYR A 10 10.37 7.00 -13.54
N ASP A 11 11.31 7.31 -14.43
CA ASP A 11 12.58 7.99 -14.08
C ASP A 11 12.46 9.52 -14.03
N GLY A 12 11.24 10.06 -14.21
CA GLY A 12 10.98 11.49 -14.34
C GLY A 12 10.87 11.98 -15.79
N GLN A 13 11.16 11.12 -16.77
CA GLN A 13 11.05 11.42 -18.20
C GLN A 13 10.39 10.29 -18.99
N ARG A 14 10.68 9.03 -18.66
CA ARG A 14 10.31 7.83 -19.41
C ARG A 14 9.92 6.70 -18.45
N ILE A 15 9.13 5.76 -18.96
CA ILE A 15 8.86 4.49 -18.28
C ILE A 15 9.99 3.54 -18.65
N LEU A 16 10.77 3.11 -17.65
CA LEU A 16 11.88 2.17 -17.82
C LEU A 16 11.45 0.80 -17.32
N LEU A 17 11.61 -0.22 -18.16
CA LEU A 17 11.44 -1.60 -17.71
C LEU A 17 12.59 -1.97 -16.76
N ASP A 18 12.25 -2.56 -15.62
CA ASP A 18 13.26 -2.94 -14.62
C ASP A 18 14.11 -4.12 -15.11
N GLU A 19 13.56 -4.93 -16.01
CA GLU A 19 14.21 -6.08 -16.62
C GLU A 19 14.23 -5.95 -18.15
N PRO A 20 15.29 -6.43 -18.83
CA PRO A 20 15.35 -6.44 -20.29
C PRO A 20 14.19 -7.25 -20.88
N PHE A 21 13.44 -6.63 -21.79
CA PHE A 21 12.36 -7.29 -22.51
C PHE A 21 12.42 -6.89 -23.98
N ASN A 22 12.34 -7.87 -24.89
CA ASN A 22 12.32 -7.61 -26.32
C ASN A 22 10.93 -7.13 -26.73
N LEU A 23 10.72 -5.82 -26.71
CA LEU A 23 9.44 -5.20 -27.03
C LEU A 23 9.31 -4.99 -28.56
N PRO A 24 8.35 -5.64 -29.24
CA PRO A 24 8.15 -5.45 -30.67
C PRO A 24 7.75 -4.00 -30.99
N VAL A 25 8.20 -3.52 -32.15
CA VAL A 25 7.77 -2.23 -32.68
C VAL A 25 6.24 -2.25 -32.87
N ASN A 26 5.56 -1.19 -32.41
CA ASN A 26 4.10 -1.05 -32.44
C ASN A 26 3.32 -2.09 -31.62
N ALA A 27 3.94 -2.73 -30.63
CA ALA A 27 3.21 -3.55 -29.67
C ALA A 27 2.11 -2.73 -28.96
N ILE A 28 0.94 -3.35 -28.79
CA ILE A 28 -0.16 -2.76 -28.01
C ILE A 28 0.16 -2.94 -26.52
N LEU A 29 0.25 -1.84 -25.79
CA LEU A 29 0.59 -1.82 -24.37
C LEU A 29 -0.61 -1.42 -23.52
N MET A 30 -0.72 -2.02 -22.34
CA MET A 30 -1.60 -1.57 -21.26
C MET A 30 -0.72 -1.05 -20.13
N VAL A 31 -0.86 0.23 -19.78
CA VAL A 31 -0.08 0.87 -18.73
C VAL A 31 -0.94 0.99 -17.48
N THR A 32 -0.50 0.36 -16.40
CA THR A 32 -1.12 0.47 -15.08
C THR A 32 -0.16 1.23 -14.16
N VAL A 33 -0.59 2.41 -13.70
CA VAL A 33 0.16 3.19 -12.71
C VAL A 33 -0.34 2.77 -11.32
N LEU A 34 0.56 2.25 -10.49
CA LEU A 34 0.26 1.92 -9.12
C LEU A 34 0.37 3.18 -8.27
N SER A 35 -0.72 3.55 -7.60
CA SER A 35 -0.70 4.60 -6.58
C SER A 35 0.25 4.19 -5.46
N ASP A 36 0.95 5.16 -4.87
CA ASP A 36 1.73 4.86 -3.67
C ASP A 36 0.78 4.45 -2.54
N ALA A 37 0.76 3.16 -2.24
CA ALA A 37 -0.01 2.60 -1.14
C ALA A 37 0.54 3.03 0.23
N ASN A 38 1.70 3.70 0.29
CA ASN A 38 2.29 4.15 1.54
C ASN A 38 1.40 5.14 2.30
N ASN A 39 0.57 5.94 1.63
CA ASN A 39 -0.26 6.91 2.34
C ASN A 39 -1.30 6.22 3.26
N GLU A 40 -1.88 5.11 2.80
CA GLU A 40 -2.74 4.29 3.66
C GLU A 40 -1.93 3.52 4.69
N LYS A 41 -0.78 2.95 4.30
CA LYS A 41 0.08 2.20 5.20
C LYS A 41 0.56 3.03 6.39
N ASP A 42 0.96 4.27 6.15
CA ASP A 42 1.39 5.22 7.18
C ASP A 42 0.21 5.64 8.06
N SER A 43 -0.97 5.85 7.47
CA SER A 43 -2.21 6.09 8.24
C SER A 43 -2.53 4.92 9.18
N TRP A 44 -2.50 3.69 8.67
CA TRP A 44 -2.74 2.49 9.48
C TRP A 44 -1.66 2.28 10.55
N HIS A 45 -0.41 2.59 10.22
CA HIS A 45 0.70 2.52 11.17
C HIS A 45 0.52 3.52 12.32
N ASN A 46 0.13 4.76 12.00
CA ASN A 46 -0.14 5.79 13.00
C ASN A 46 -1.33 5.43 13.88
N ILE A 47 -2.41 4.90 13.30
CA ILE A 47 -3.57 4.41 14.06
C ILE A 47 -3.15 3.29 15.02
N ALA A 48 -2.34 2.34 14.54
CA ALA A 48 -1.88 1.23 15.37
C ALA A 48 -0.98 1.69 16.53
N ILE A 49 -0.05 2.63 16.27
CA ILE A 49 0.81 3.19 17.33
C ILE A 49 -0.03 3.95 18.35
N ASN A 50 -0.96 4.80 17.90
CA ASN A 50 -1.79 5.58 18.81
C ASN A 50 -2.66 4.67 19.68
N GLY A 51 -3.33 3.68 19.08
CA GLY A 51 -4.13 2.72 19.82
C GLY A 51 -3.32 1.90 20.82
N LEU A 52 -2.07 1.54 20.47
CA LEU A 52 -1.17 0.87 21.41
C LEU A 52 -0.77 1.79 22.56
N SER A 53 -0.45 3.05 22.28
CA SER A 53 -0.11 4.04 23.31
C SER A 53 -1.27 4.28 24.27
N ASP A 54 -2.49 4.41 23.74
CA ASP A 54 -3.70 4.66 24.53
C ASP A 54 -4.02 3.48 25.46
N ALA A 55 -3.88 2.24 24.96
CA ALA A 55 -4.12 1.01 25.72
C ALA A 55 -3.10 0.77 26.85
N TYR A 56 -1.95 1.43 26.84
CA TYR A 56 -0.94 1.36 27.91
C TYR A 56 -0.73 2.70 28.61
N SER A 57 -1.63 3.66 28.41
CA SER A 57 -1.56 4.97 29.06
C SER A 57 -2.15 4.92 30.46
N ASP A 58 -1.79 5.88 31.30
CA ASP A 58 -2.38 6.05 32.64
C ASP A 58 -3.89 6.37 32.60
N ASN A 59 -4.43 6.69 31.42
CA ASN A 59 -5.85 6.98 31.18
C ASN A 59 -6.59 5.83 30.47
N GLU A 60 -6.04 4.61 30.50
CA GLU A 60 -6.72 3.43 29.98
C GLU A 60 -8.09 3.25 30.67
N PRO A 61 -9.19 3.04 29.91
CA PRO A 61 -10.51 2.83 30.50
C PRO A 61 -10.64 1.44 31.13
N ASP A 62 -11.23 1.38 32.33
CA ASP A 62 -11.55 0.12 32.99
C ASP A 62 -12.56 -0.71 32.18
N TYR A 63 -12.15 -1.90 31.75
CA TYR A 63 -13.01 -2.85 31.04
C TYR A 63 -13.87 -3.67 32.01
N LEU A 64 -14.96 -3.05 32.49
CA LEU A 64 -15.92 -3.70 33.39
C LEU A 64 -16.78 -4.76 32.68
N LEU A 65 -17.33 -5.70 33.45
CA LEU A 65 -18.28 -6.73 32.94
C LEU A 65 -19.51 -6.11 32.26
N GLU A 66 -19.87 -4.89 32.68
CA GLU A 66 -20.98 -4.10 32.13
C GLU A 66 -20.72 -3.63 30.69
N SER A 67 -19.46 -3.58 30.27
CA SER A 67 -19.03 -3.20 28.92
C SER A 67 -19.23 -4.31 27.88
N ILE A 68 -19.58 -5.53 28.31
CA ILE A 68 -19.83 -6.66 27.41
C ILE A 68 -21.23 -6.53 26.81
N LYS A 69 -21.31 -6.19 25.52
CA LYS A 69 -22.57 -6.14 24.77
C LYS A 69 -23.08 -7.56 24.51
N ARG A 70 -24.30 -7.87 24.94
CA ARG A 70 -25.00 -9.15 24.69
C ARG A 70 -25.67 -9.19 23.33
#